data_AF-A0A3M2F9F3-F1
#
_entry.id   AF-A0A3M2F9F3-F1
#
_cell.length_a   1.000
_cell.length_b   1.000
_cell.length_c   1.000
_cell.angle_alpha   90.00
_cell.angle_beta   90.00
_cell.angle_gamma   90.00
#
_symmetry.space_group_name_H-M   'P 1'
#
loop_
_entity.id
_entity.type
_entity.pdbx_description
1 polymer ?
#
loop_
_entity_poly.entity_id
_entity_poly.type
_entity_poly.pdbx_seq_one_letter_code
_entity_poly.pdbx_strand_id
1 'polypeptide(L)'
;MELTTTRIEELLGDEADSLLNHTCQTVPKEQLHLPGPDFVDRVWRDSDRNPQVLRSMQQLFDHGRLGGTGYLSILPVDQGVEHAGGASFAKNPAYFDPEN
;
A
#
# COMPACT_ATOMS: atom_id res chain seq x y z
N MET A 1 -11.98 -15.78 10.11
CA MET A 1 -13.12 -15.19 10.81
C MET A 1 -13.76 -14.21 9.85
N GLU A 2 -14.97 -14.49 9.40
CA GLU A 2 -15.68 -13.67 8.41
C GLU A 2 -16.15 -12.38 9.11
N LEU A 3 -15.72 -11.21 8.62
CA LEU A 3 -16.18 -9.93 9.13
C LEU A 3 -17.54 -9.62 8.50
N THR A 4 -18.62 -9.86 9.25
CA THR A 4 -19.95 -9.37 8.90
C THR A 4 -20.05 -7.89 9.27
N THR A 5 -20.86 -7.11 8.56
CA THR A 5 -21.09 -5.67 8.84
C THR A 5 -21.44 -5.44 10.31
N THR A 6 -22.24 -6.32 10.89
CA THR A 6 -22.64 -6.30 12.31
C THR A 6 -21.45 -6.38 13.27
N ARG A 7 -20.43 -7.19 12.95
CA ARG A 7 -19.24 -7.30 13.81
C ARG A 7 -18.37 -6.05 13.76
N ILE A 8 -18.34 -5.37 12.61
CA ILE A 8 -17.62 -4.10 12.46
C ILE A 8 -18.32 -3.02 13.28
N GLU A 9 -19.65 -2.92 13.18
CA GLU A 9 -20.45 -1.98 13.97
C GLU A 9 -20.27 -2.18 15.48
N GLU A 10 -20.28 -3.43 15.97
CA GLU A 10 -20.01 -3.75 17.38
C GLU A 10 -18.63 -3.26 17.85
N LEU A 11 -17.61 -3.39 17.00
CA LEU A 11 -16.24 -2.99 17.34
C LEU A 11 -16.08 -1.46 17.35
N LEU A 12 -16.82 -0.76 16.50
CA LEU A 12 -16.78 0.70 16.39
C LEU A 12 -17.70 1.40 17.39
N GLY A 13 -18.70 0.69 17.94
CA GLY A 13 -19.58 1.22 18.98
C GLY A 13 -20.27 2.50 18.55
N ASP A 14 -20.17 3.54 19.39
CA ASP A 14 -20.83 4.83 19.17
C ASP A 14 -20.29 5.60 17.94
N GLU A 15 -19.10 5.25 17.44
CA GLU A 15 -18.49 5.87 16.26
C GLU A 15 -18.89 5.17 14.95
N ALA A 16 -19.59 4.03 15.02
CA ALA A 16 -19.90 3.21 13.85
C ALA A 16 -20.60 4.01 12.75
N ASP A 17 -21.62 4.80 13.09
CA ASP A 17 -22.37 5.58 12.12
C ASP A 17 -21.49 6.65 11.45
N SER A 18 -20.72 7.40 12.24
CA SER A 18 -19.90 8.50 11.74
C SER A 18 -18.76 8.01 10.83
N LEU A 19 -18.14 6.86 11.14
CA LEU A 19 -17.02 6.30 10.40
C LEU A 19 -17.47 5.53 9.15
N LEU A 20 -18.49 4.69 9.27
CA LEU A 20 -18.93 3.83 8.15
C LEU A 20 -19.70 4.62 7.09
N ASN A 21 -20.41 5.69 7.47
CA ASN A 21 -21.16 6.54 6.55
C ASN A 21 -20.39 7.82 6.16
N HIS A 22 -19.13 7.97 6.59
CA HIS A 22 -18.33 9.13 6.22
C HIS A 22 -18.16 9.25 4.70
N THR A 23 -18.52 10.41 4.16
CA THR A 23 -18.19 10.80 2.78
C THR A 23 -17.29 12.02 2.83
N CYS A 24 -16.09 11.91 2.26
CA CYS A 24 -15.15 13.03 2.15
C CYS A 24 -15.77 14.17 1.33
N GLN A 25 -15.85 15.36 1.93
CA GLN A 25 -16.36 16.58 1.27
C GLN A 25 -15.24 17.51 0.78
N THR A 26 -13.98 17.21 1.15
CA THR A 26 -12.84 18.12 0.94
C THR A 26 -12.16 17.90 -0.41
N VAL A 27 -12.05 16.64 -0.85
CA VAL A 27 -11.41 16.27 -2.12
C VAL A 27 -12.41 15.48 -2.95
N PRO A 28 -12.87 16.02 -4.10
CA PRO A 28 -13.77 15.30 -4.99
C PRO A 28 -13.13 14.02 -5.52
N LYS A 29 -13.92 12.95 -5.61
CA LYS A 29 -13.46 11.65 -6.10
C LYS A 29 -12.92 11.73 -7.54
N GLU A 30 -13.47 12.64 -8.33
CA GLU A 30 -13.13 12.85 -9.75
C GLU A 30 -11.72 13.42 -9.93
N GLN A 31 -11.14 14.01 -8.88
CA GLN A 31 -9.75 14.50 -8.90
C GLN A 31 -8.72 13.39 -8.65
N LEU A 32 -9.15 12.18 -8.34
CA LEU A 32 -8.25 11.08 -8.02
C LEU A 32 -7.81 10.33 -9.29
N HIS A 33 -6.50 10.16 -9.44
CA HIS A 33 -5.94 9.21 -10.40
C HIS A 33 -5.98 7.80 -9.82
N LEU A 34 -7.07 7.08 -10.07
CA LEU A 34 -7.23 5.72 -9.57
C LEU A 34 -6.34 4.71 -10.33
N PRO A 35 -5.83 3.68 -9.67
CA PRO A 35 -5.10 2.59 -10.32
C PRO A 35 -6.01 1.80 -11.27
N GLY A 36 -5.41 1.24 -12.30
CA GLY A 36 -6.07 0.41 -13.29
C GLY A 36 -5.08 -0.21 -14.27
N PRO A 37 -5.55 -1.08 -15.18
CA PRO A 37 -4.70 -1.70 -16.20
C PRO A 37 -4.03 -0.68 -17.13
N ASP A 38 -4.60 0.51 -17.25
CA ASP A 38 -4.15 1.60 -18.10
C ASP A 38 -3.31 2.65 -17.34
N PHE A 39 -2.91 2.40 -16.08
CA PHE A 39 -2.42 3.45 -15.19
C PHE A 39 -1.15 4.16 -15.72
N VAL A 40 -0.22 3.42 -16.31
CA VAL A 40 1.00 4.03 -16.89
C VAL A 40 0.65 4.90 -18.09
N ASP A 41 -0.24 4.43 -18.96
CA ASP A 41 -0.67 5.18 -20.15
C ASP A 41 -1.52 6.42 -19.80
N ARG A 42 -2.44 6.29 -18.84
CA ARG A 42 -3.38 7.35 -18.46
C ARG A 42 -2.77 8.40 -17.53
N VAL A 43 -1.82 8.02 -16.67
CA VAL A 43 -1.32 8.90 -15.59
C VAL A 43 0.15 9.29 -15.80
N TRP A 44 1.00 8.37 -16.25
CA TRP A 44 2.45 8.60 -16.29
C TRP A 44 2.99 9.00 -17.67
N ARG A 45 2.30 8.62 -18.74
CA ARG A 45 2.73 8.86 -20.13
C ARG A 45 3.15 10.29 -20.42
N ASP A 46 2.38 11.26 -19.92
CA ASP A 46 2.58 12.69 -20.20
C ASP A 46 3.43 13.39 -19.14
N SER A 47 4.12 12.63 -18.28
CA SER A 47 5.06 13.20 -17.31
C SER A 47 6.42 13.49 -17.95
N ASP A 48 7.33 14.08 -17.16
CA ASP A 48 8.75 14.28 -17.48
C ASP A 48 9.60 12.99 -17.52
N ARG A 49 9.00 11.80 -17.39
CA ARG A 49 9.72 10.52 -17.31
C ARG A 49 10.07 10.07 -18.71
N ASN A 50 11.33 9.69 -18.90
CA ASN A 50 11.78 9.20 -20.19
C ASN A 50 11.14 7.82 -20.53
N PRO A 51 11.17 7.39 -21.79
CA PRO A 51 10.58 6.11 -22.20
C PRO A 51 11.16 4.87 -21.51
N GLN A 52 12.40 4.94 -21.01
CA GLN A 52 13.00 3.85 -20.26
C GLN A 52 12.35 3.71 -18.88
N VAL A 53 12.14 4.82 -18.18
CA VAL A 53 11.44 4.84 -16.89
C VAL A 53 10.01 4.36 -17.04
N LEU A 54 9.27 4.86 -18.04
CA LEU A 54 7.90 4.41 -18.30
C LEU A 54 7.81 2.90 -18.55
N ARG A 55 8.77 2.33 -19.30
CA ARG A 55 8.87 0.88 -19.51
C ARG A 55 9.13 0.11 -18.23
N SER A 56 10.05 0.59 -17.38
CA SER A 56 10.31 -0.03 -16.08
C SER A 56 9.08 0.03 -15.16
N MET A 57 8.34 1.13 -15.19
CA MET A 57 7.08 1.25 -14.46
C MET A 57 6.06 0.24 -14.96
N GLN A 58 5.87 0.11 -16.28
CA GLN A 58 4.98 -0.90 -16.86
C GLN A 58 5.35 -2.31 -16.41
N GLN A 59 6.64 -2.65 -16.42
CA GLN A 59 7.11 -3.94 -15.93
C GLN A 59 6.75 -4.18 -14.47
N LEU A 60 6.86 -3.17 -13.60
CA LEU A 60 6.48 -3.29 -12.19
C LEU A 60 4.96 -3.49 -12.02
N PHE A 61 4.15 -2.71 -12.72
CA PHE A 61 2.68 -2.77 -12.60
C PHE A 61 2.04 -4.00 -13.25
N ASP A 62 2.73 -4.65 -14.20
CA ASP A 62 2.24 -5.86 -14.88
C ASP A 62 2.76 -7.16 -14.25
N HIS A 63 3.66 -7.08 -13.27
CA HIS A 63 4.29 -8.27 -12.69
C HIS A 63 3.54 -8.82 -11.47
N GLY A 64 3.63 -10.14 -11.31
CA GLY A 64 3.17 -10.85 -10.11
C GLY A 64 1.65 -10.88 -9.96
N ARG A 65 1.19 -11.05 -8.71
CA ARG A 65 -0.23 -11.29 -8.40
C ARG A 65 -1.13 -10.07 -8.61
N LEU A 66 -0.55 -8.86 -8.61
CA LEU A 66 -1.26 -7.61 -8.83
C LEU A 66 -1.11 -7.08 -10.27
N GLY A 67 -0.48 -7.87 -11.15
CA GLY A 67 -0.26 -7.50 -12.54
C GLY A 67 -1.53 -7.02 -13.24
N GLY A 68 -1.46 -5.86 -13.91
CA GLY A 68 -2.59 -5.28 -14.64
C GLY A 68 -3.70 -4.68 -13.77
N THR A 69 -3.55 -4.65 -12.45
CA THR A 69 -4.52 -3.98 -11.56
C THR A 69 -4.21 -2.49 -11.38
N GLY A 70 -2.99 -2.06 -11.73
CA GLY A 70 -2.45 -0.74 -11.42
C GLY A 70 -2.03 -0.56 -9.96
N TYR A 71 -2.24 -1.58 -9.10
CA TYR A 71 -1.71 -1.59 -7.74
C TYR A 71 -0.31 -2.18 -7.71
N LEU A 72 0.55 -1.63 -6.86
CA LEU A 72 1.89 -2.13 -6.59
C LEU A 72 2.06 -2.37 -5.09
N SER A 73 2.52 -3.57 -4.73
CA SER A 73 2.84 -3.93 -3.34
C SER A 73 4.34 -3.90 -3.16
N ILE A 74 4.83 -2.95 -2.37
CA ILE A 74 6.26 -2.82 -2.03
C ILE A 74 6.43 -3.26 -0.58
N LEU A 75 7.33 -4.22 -0.37
CA LEU A 75 7.78 -4.59 0.97
C LEU A 75 9.10 -3.83 1.26
N PRO A 76 9.08 -2.78 2.09
CA PRO A 76 10.32 -2.13 2.51
C PRO A 76 11.09 -3.09 3.43
N VAL A 77 12.36 -3.37 3.09
CA VAL A 77 13.25 -4.30 3.83
C VAL A 77 14.54 -3.61 4.31
N ASP A 78 14.61 -2.30 4.17
CA ASP A 78 15.71 -1.42 4.57
C ASP A 78 15.67 -1.03 6.05
N GLN A 79 14.63 -1.41 6.79
CA GLN A 79 14.48 -1.09 8.23
C GLN A 79 15.68 -1.52 9.09
N GLY A 80 16.38 -2.60 8.72
CA GLY A 80 17.59 -3.04 9.42
C GLY A 80 18.77 -2.08 9.28
N VAL A 81 18.82 -1.28 8.21
CA VAL A 81 19.82 -0.21 8.03
C VAL A 81 19.38 1.06 8.76
N GLU A 82 18.08 1.39 8.72
CA GLU A 82 17.56 2.63 9.32
C GLU A 82 17.41 2.57 10.84
N HIS A 83 17.15 1.39 11.40
CA HIS A 83 16.87 1.19 12.83
C HIS A 83 17.75 0.14 13.51
N ALA A 84 18.77 -0.37 12.81
CA ALA A 84 19.61 -1.50 13.23
C ALA A 84 18.76 -2.77 13.53
N GLY A 85 19.43 -3.85 13.93
CA GLY A 85 18.74 -5.07 14.38
C GLY A 85 17.86 -4.87 15.62
N GLY A 86 17.97 -3.73 16.30
CA GLY A 86 17.26 -3.46 17.55
C GLY A 86 15.75 -3.46 17.37
N ALA A 87 15.25 -2.93 16.24
CA ALA A 87 13.82 -2.92 15.95
C ALA A 87 13.27 -4.34 15.70
N SER A 88 14.04 -5.19 15.04
CA SER A 88 13.61 -6.55 14.65
C SER A 88 13.75 -7.57 15.77
N PHE A 89 14.75 -7.42 16.64
CA PHE A 89 15.13 -8.44 17.63
C PHE A 89 14.99 -7.97 19.09
N ALA A 90 14.52 -6.75 19.37
CA ALA A 90 14.30 -6.31 20.77
C ALA A 90 13.37 -7.23 21.56
N LYS A 91 12.38 -7.86 20.89
CA LYS A 91 11.49 -8.84 21.54
C LYS A 91 12.19 -10.16 21.88
N ASN A 92 13.28 -10.49 21.19
CA ASN A 92 14.06 -11.69 21.46
C ASN A 92 15.57 -11.45 21.25
N PRO A 93 16.27 -10.91 22.28
CA PRO A 93 17.67 -10.51 22.17
C PRO A 93 18.64 -11.65 21.82
N ALA A 94 18.27 -12.91 22.07
CA ALA A 94 19.09 -14.06 21.67
C ALA A 94 19.27 -14.13 20.13
N TYR A 95 18.29 -13.66 19.37
CA TYR A 95 18.37 -13.59 17.90
C TYR A 95 19.21 -12.42 17.40
N PHE A 96 19.76 -11.60 18.30
CA PHE A 96 20.72 -10.56 17.98
C PHE A 96 22.16 -11.09 17.92
N ASP A 97 22.41 -12.29 18.47
CA ASP A 97 23.72 -12.94 18.45
C ASP A 97 24.02 -13.50 17.05
N PRO A 98 25.07 -13.01 16.35
CA PRO A 98 25.45 -13.51 15.04
C PRO A 98 26.07 -14.92 15.06
N GLU A 99 26.36 -15.50 16.24
CA GLU A 99 26.88 -16.87 16.38
C GLU A 99 25.78 -17.96 16.44
N ASN A 100 24.50 -17.58 16.47
CA ASN A 100 23.36 -18.50 16.28
C ASN A 100 23.09 -18.79 14.80
#